data_AF-A0A959S709-F1
#
_entry.id   AF-A0A959S709-F1
#
_cell.length_a   1.000
_cell.length_b   1.000
_cell.length_c   1.000
_cell.angle_alpha   90.00
_cell.angle_beta   90.00
_cell.angle_gamma   90.00
#
_symmetry.space_group_name_H-M   'P 1'
#
loop_
_entity.id
_entity.type
_entity.pdbx_description
1 polymer ?
#
loop_
_entity_poly.entity_id
_entity_poly.type
_entity_poly.pdbx_seq_one_letter_code
_entity_poly.pdbx_strand_id
1 'polypeptide(L)' 'MTAANESFALESTLSGLAYVERIERMRKAGYHIEIIFLALSSASLAIKRVAHRVKHGGHHVPDDDVRRRYDRRLRNFER' A
#
# COMPACT_ATOMS: atom_id res chain seq x y z
N MET A 1 -11.73 -7.56 10.30
CA MET A 1 -11.73 -8.27 11.59
C MET A 1 -12.16 -9.68 11.26
N THR A 2 -11.39 -10.65 11.73
CA THR A 2 -11.76 -12.05 11.61
C THR A 2 -12.83 -12.34 12.66
N ALA A 3 -13.75 -13.24 12.37
CA ALA A 3 -14.80 -13.61 13.34
C ALA A 3 -14.20 -14.17 14.65
N ALA A 4 -12.99 -14.74 14.56
CA ALA A 4 -12.27 -15.37 15.68
C ALA A 4 -11.16 -14.49 16.30
N ASN A 5 -11.05 -13.20 15.95
CA ASN A 5 -10.01 -12.29 16.45
C ASN A 5 -8.56 -12.73 16.20
N GLU A 6 -8.34 -13.51 15.14
CA GLU A 6 -7.04 -14.00 14.70
C GLU A 6 -6.13 -12.91 14.14
N SER A 7 -4.82 -13.17 14.13
CA SER A 7 -3.81 -12.36 13.46
C SER A 7 -3.89 -12.49 11.95
N PHE A 8 -3.70 -11.38 11.22
CA PHE A 8 -3.68 -11.38 9.76
C PHE A 8 -2.80 -10.26 9.21
N ALA A 9 -2.35 -10.43 7.97
CA ALA A 9 -1.65 -9.40 7.20
C ALA A 9 -2.54 -8.89 6.07
N LEU A 10 -2.34 -7.64 5.68
CA LEU A 10 -2.95 -7.03 4.50
C LEU A 10 -1.89 -6.27 3.73
N GLU A 11 -1.96 -6.33 2.40
CA GLU A 11 -1.11 -5.53 1.53
C GLU A 11 -1.93 -4.37 0.95
N SER A 12 -1.35 -3.16 0.96
CA SER A 12 -1.94 -1.99 0.34
C SER A 12 -0.85 -1.07 -0.19
N THR A 13 -1.17 -0.33 -1.25
CA THR A 13 -0.27 0.71 -1.77
C THR A 13 -0.24 1.97 -0.91
N LEU A 14 -1.14 2.08 0.09
CA LEU A 14 -1.35 3.27 0.93
C LEU A 14 -1.63 4.57 0.14
N SER A 15 -1.98 4.46 -1.15
CA SER A 15 -2.25 5.61 -2.03
C SER A 15 -3.64 6.24 -1.84
N GLY A 16 -4.50 5.63 -1.01
CA GLY A 16 -5.80 6.13 -0.59
C GLY A 16 -6.03 5.90 0.90
N LEU A 17 -7.10 6.48 1.44
CA LEU A 17 -7.38 6.52 2.89
C LEU A 17 -8.32 5.42 3.39
N ALA A 18 -8.72 4.47 2.53
CA ALA A 18 -9.71 3.44 2.86
C ALA A 18 -9.33 2.58 4.09
N TYR A 19 -8.03 2.45 4.39
CA TYR A 19 -7.56 1.69 5.54
C TYR A 19 -7.54 2.49 6.85
N VAL A 20 -7.65 3.82 6.82
CA VAL A 20 -7.61 4.65 8.04
C VAL A 20 -8.72 4.25 9.01
N GLU A 21 -9.96 4.25 8.54
CA GLU A 21 -11.11 3.83 9.36
C GLU A 21 -10.99 2.38 9.83
N ARG A 22 -10.42 1.52 8.99
CA ARG A 22 -10.25 0.09 9.32
C ARG A 22 -9.21 -0.09 10.42
N ILE A 23 -8.08 0.61 10.36
CA ILE A 23 -7.02 0.61 11.37
C ILE A 23 -7.56 1.14 12.70
N GLU A 24 -8.33 2.23 12.66
CA GLU A 24 -8.99 2.77 13.84
C GLU A 24 -9.95 1.76 14.50
N ARG A 25 -10.76 1.05 13.70
CA ARG A 25 -11.63 -0.03 14.21
C ARG A 25 -10.83 -1.19 14.79
N MET A 26 -9.72 -1.58 14.16
CA MET A 26 -8.84 -2.65 14.65
C MET A 26 -8.21 -2.27 15.99
N ARG A 27 -7.71 -1.03 16.14
CA ARG A 27 -7.16 -0.53 17.41
C ARG A 27 -8.20 -0.56 18.53
N LYS A 28 -9.42 -0.11 18.26
CA LYS A 28 -10.54 -0.16 19.22
C LYS A 28 -10.95 -1.59 19.60
N ALA A 29 -10.72 -2.55 18.72
CA ALA A 29 -10.98 -3.97 18.97
C ALA A 29 -9.81 -4.69 19.69
N GLY A 30 -8.74 -3.98 20.07
CA GLY A 30 -7.63 -4.55 20.84
C GLY A 30 -6.52 -5.20 20.00
N TYR A 31 -6.51 -4.98 18.68
CA TYR A 31 -5.42 -5.48 17.83
C TYR A 31 -4.13 -4.68 18.07
N HIS A 32 -3.00 -5.40 18.14
CA HIS A 32 -1.69 -4.83 17.90
C HIS A 32 -1.51 -4.62 16.39
N ILE A 33 -1.02 -3.44 16.00
CA ILE A 33 -0.91 -3.06 14.59
C ILE A 33 0.55 -2.74 14.27
N GLU A 34 1.11 -3.49 13.33
CA GLU A 34 2.44 -3.25 12.78
C GLU A 34 2.31 -2.81 11.32
N ILE A 35 2.99 -1.73 10.96
CA ILE A 35 3.00 -1.21 9.59
C ILE A 35 4.44 -1.29 9.05
N ILE A 36 4.63 -2.10 8.02
CA ILE A 36 5.87 -2.16 7.26
C ILE A 36 5.65 -1.41 5.95
N PHE A 37 6.30 -0.26 5.79
CA PHE A 37 6.18 0.56 4.58
C PHE A 37 7.46 0.51 3.75
N LEU A 38 7.34 -0.01 2.52
CA LEU A 38 8.47 -0.14 1.59
C LEU A 38 8.38 0.93 0.49
N ALA A 39 9.26 1.92 0.58
CA ALA A 39 9.40 2.98 -0.41
C ALA A 39 10.53 2.69 -1.40
N LEU A 40 10.34 3.16 -2.64
CA LEU A 40 11.41 3.23 -3.63
C LEU A 40 11.90 4.67 -3.68
N SER A 41 13.15 4.87 -4.09
CA SER A 41 13.76 6.20 -4.18
C SER A 41 13.14 7.13 -5.23
N SER A 42 12.35 6.63 -6.17
CA SER A 42 11.65 7.48 -7.15
C SER A 42 10.43 6.81 -7.81
N ALA A 43 9.51 7.62 -8.33
CA ALA A 43 8.41 7.17 -9.19
C ALA A 43 8.91 6.53 -10.50
N SER A 44 9.99 7.06 -11.07
CA SER A 44 10.62 6.51 -12.28
C SER A 44 11.14 5.09 -12.07
N LEU A 45 11.70 4.80 -10.89
CA LEU A 45 12.09 3.43 -10.53
C LEU A 45 10.87 2.51 -10.38
N ALA A 46 9.77 3.01 -9.82
CA ALA A 46 8.53 2.24 -9.71
C ALA A 46 7.98 1.85 -11.10
N ILE A 47 7.99 2.78 -12.06
CA ILE A 47 7.58 2.52 -13.45
C ILE A 47 8.48 1.49 -14.12
N LYS A 48 9.80 1.61 -13.97
CA LYS A 48 10.75 0.60 -14.48
C LYS A 48 10.44 -0.80 -13.93
N ARG A 49 10.08 -0.90 -12.64
CA ARG A 49 9.68 -2.17 -12.02
C ARG A 49 8.34 -2.68 -12.55
N VAL A 50 7.36 -1.81 -12.81
CA VAL A 50 6.10 -2.19 -13.46
C VAL A 50 6.36 -2.73 -14.87
N ALA A 51 7.17 -2.03 -15.68
CA ALA A 51 7.54 -2.50 -17.01
C ALA A 51 8.27 -3.85 -16.95
N HIS A 52 9.19 -4.02 -16.00
CA HIS A 52 9.90 -5.29 -15.79
C HIS A 52 8.94 -6.44 -15.49
N ARG A 53 8.01 -6.29 -14.54
CA ARG A 53 7.05 -7.37 -14.22
C ARG A 53 6.08 -7.65 -15.37
N VAL A 54 5.68 -6.63 -16.14
CA VAL A 54 4.80 -6.83 -17.30
C VAL A 54 5.46 -7.70 -18.36
N LYS A 55 6.77 -7.49 -18.61
CA LYS A 55 7.56 -8.38 -19.47
C LYS A 55 7.60 -9.83 -19.00
N HIS A 56 7.34 -10.07 -17.71
CA HIS A 56 7.29 -11.39 -17.08
C HIS A 56 5.84 -11.86 -16.78
N GLY A 57 4.84 -11.32 -17.48
CA GLY A 57 3.44 -11.74 -17.36
C GLY A 57 2.65 -11.07 -16.23
N GLY A 58 3.20 -10.06 -15.57
CA GLY A 58 2.52 -9.29 -14.52
C GLY A 58 1.51 -8.26 -15.06
N HIS A 59 0.66 -7.75 -14.16
CA HIS A 59 -0.34 -6.73 -14.50
C HIS A 59 0.28 -5.37 -14.87
N HIS A 60 -0.22 -4.76 -15.95
CA HIS A 60 0.15 -3.41 -16.36
C HIS A 60 -0.56 -2.34 -15.50
N VAL A 61 0.12 -1.24 -15.22
CA VAL A 61 -0.46 -0.05 -14.57
C VAL A 61 0.04 1.16 -15.36
N PRO A 62 -0.84 2.09 -15.77
CA PRO A 62 -0.43 3.29 -16.49
C PRO A 62 0.57 4.13 -15.69
N ASP A 63 1.54 4.74 -16.38
CA ASP A 63 2.61 5.52 -15.75
C ASP A 63 2.07 6.68 -14.90
N ASP A 64 1.03 7.39 -15.37
CA ASP A 64 0.40 8.48 -14.63
C ASP A 64 -0.26 8.01 -13.34
N ASP A 65 -0.82 6.80 -13.37
CA ASP A 65 -1.36 6.13 -12.19
C ASP A 65 -0.25 5.78 -11.20
N VAL A 66 0.90 5.29 -11.69
CA VAL A 66 2.07 5.01 -10.85
C VAL A 66 2.59 6.29 -10.20
N ARG A 67 2.74 7.38 -10.96
CA ARG A 67 3.21 8.68 -10.44
C ARG A 67 2.25 9.23 -9.37
N ARG A 68 0.96 9.30 -9.70
CA ARG A 68 -0.08 9.80 -8.78
C ARG A 68 -0.08 9.00 -7.47
N ARG A 69 0.00 7.66 -7.55
CA ARG A 69 0.00 6.79 -6.37
C ARG A 69 1.30 6.89 -5.59
N TYR A 70 2.44 7.03 -6.25
CA TYR A 70 3.76 7.17 -5.61
C TYR A 70 3.79 8.41 -4.70
N ASP A 71 3.33 9.56 -5.18
CA ASP A 71 3.34 10.78 -4.37
C ASP A 71 2.33 10.70 -3.23
N ARG A 72 1.14 10.14 -3.48
CA ARG A 72 0.09 9.99 -2.45
C ARG A 72 0.53 9.08 -1.32
N ARG A 73 1.14 7.92 -1.62
CA ARG A 73 1.53 6.96 -0.58
C ARG A 73 2.61 7.53 0.36
N LEU A 74 3.56 8.32 -0.14
CA LEU A 74 4.57 8.97 0.69
C LEU A 74 3.93 10.02 1.60
N ARG A 75 3.12 10.92 1.03
CA ARG A 75 2.40 11.93 1.81
C ARG A 75 1.46 11.34 2.87
N ASN A 76 0.82 10.21 2.58
CA ASN A 76 -0.08 9.55 3.52
C ASN A 76 0.67 8.81 4.64
N PHE A 77 1.94 8.47 4.45
CA PHE A 77 2.76 7.78 5.45
C PHE A 77 3.57 8.74 6.32
N GLU A 78 4.03 9.85 5.75
CA GLU A 78 4.86 10.86 6.44
C GLU A 78 4.06 11.85 7.28
N ARG A 79 2.73 11.86 7.16
CA ARG A 79 1.83 12.68 7.97
C ARG A 79 1.33 11.91 9.18
#